data_AF-A0A8T2QPJ7-F1
#
_entry.id   AF-A0A8T2QPJ7-F1
#
_cell.length_a   1.000
_cell.length_b   1.000
_cell.length_c   1.000
_cell.angle_alpha   90.00
_cell.angle_beta   90.00
_cell.angle_gamma   90.00
#
_symmetry.space_group_name_H-M   'P 1'
#
loop_
_entity.id
_entity.type
_entity.pdbx_description
1 polymer ?
#
loop_
_entity_poly.entity_id
_entity_poly.type
_entity_poly.pdbx_seq_one_letter_code
_entity_poly.pdbx_strand_id
1 'polypeptide(L)'
;MANVDGMSQLTSDKLDKNNFHAWRFRMTNFLMGKGYWKYIEGENENALQLPERNRTADQVRAYEEWNQGARKIMYWLSVSIHDNMIGHIQDAKTPKEAWNSLVTLYETIATCRFRCGSGKAYHYLQRYS
;
A
#
# COMPACT_ATOMS: atom_id res chain seq x y z
N MET A 1 10.23 -26.35 -0.62
CA MET A 1 10.01 -25.57 -1.85
C MET A 1 8.91 -24.57 -1.57
N ALA A 2 9.24 -23.28 -1.54
CA ALA A 2 8.41 -22.23 -0.96
C ALA A 2 7.18 -21.94 -1.82
N ASN A 3 6.01 -22.01 -1.21
CA ASN A 3 4.68 -21.57 -1.64
C ASN A 3 4.69 -20.40 -2.66
N VAL A 4 4.69 -20.71 -3.97
CA VAL A 4 4.72 -19.76 -5.11
C VAL A 4 3.31 -19.39 -5.62
N ASP A 5 2.26 -20.12 -5.20
CA ASP A 5 0.96 -20.01 -5.86
C ASP A 5 0.24 -18.67 -5.62
N GLY A 6 0.42 -18.04 -4.46
CA GLY A 6 -0.23 -16.75 -4.17
C GLY A 6 0.46 -15.53 -4.78
N MET A 7 1.80 -15.54 -4.85
CA MET A 7 2.58 -14.39 -5.36
C MET A 7 2.55 -14.32 -6.88
N SER A 8 2.59 -15.46 -7.56
CA SER A 8 2.53 -15.52 -9.02
C SER A 8 1.25 -14.86 -9.57
N GLN A 9 0.12 -15.06 -8.89
CA GLN A 9 -1.17 -14.45 -9.22
C GLN A 9 -1.25 -12.94 -8.91
N LEU A 10 -0.46 -12.45 -7.94
CA LEU A 10 -0.34 -11.00 -7.67
C LEU A 10 0.58 -10.29 -8.66
N THR A 11 1.55 -11.01 -9.22
CA THR A 11 2.51 -10.46 -10.19
C THR A 11 2.04 -10.56 -11.63
N SER A 12 0.99 -11.34 -11.93
CA SER A 12 0.49 -11.52 -13.30
C SER A 12 -0.16 -10.26 -13.86
N ASP A 13 -0.88 -9.52 -13.00
CA ASP A 13 -1.54 -8.25 -13.34
C ASP A 13 -0.98 -7.13 -12.46
N LYS A 14 0.08 -6.47 -12.95
CA LYS A 14 0.66 -5.30 -12.26
C LYS A 14 -0.37 -4.16 -12.15
N LEU A 15 -0.29 -3.39 -11.06
CA LEU A 15 -1.19 -2.27 -10.77
C LEU A 15 -1.14 -1.19 -11.86
N ASP A 16 -2.30 -0.89 -12.43
CA ASP A 16 -2.54 0.18 -13.39
C ASP A 16 -3.77 1.03 -13.04
N LYS A 17 -4.03 2.07 -13.84
CA LYS A 17 -5.13 3.03 -13.66
C LYS A 17 -6.55 2.47 -13.87
N ASN A 18 -6.67 1.26 -14.39
CA ASN A 18 -7.93 0.62 -14.71
C ASN A 18 -8.23 -0.55 -13.77
N ASN A 19 -7.21 -1.15 -13.15
CA ASN A 19 -7.34 -2.33 -12.31
C ASN A 19 -7.18 -2.07 -10.80
N PHE A 20 -7.02 -0.81 -10.37
CA PHE A 20 -6.75 -0.45 -8.98
C PHE A 20 -7.68 -1.13 -7.96
N HIS A 21 -9.00 -1.16 -8.19
CA HIS A 21 -9.94 -1.81 -7.27
C HIS A 21 -9.68 -3.32 -7.14
N ALA A 22 -9.40 -4.00 -8.25
CA ALA A 22 -9.08 -5.42 -8.27
C ALA A 22 -7.72 -5.70 -7.61
N TRP A 23 -6.70 -4.90 -7.94
CA TRP A 23 -5.37 -4.99 -7.31
C TRP A 23 -5.46 -4.78 -5.80
N ARG A 24 -6.15 -3.73 -5.34
CA ARG A 24 -6.33 -3.43 -3.91
C ARG A 24 -6.98 -4.60 -3.20
N PHE A 25 -8.07 -5.15 -3.77
CA PHE A 25 -8.74 -6.32 -3.21
C PHE A 25 -7.84 -7.55 -3.12
N ARG A 26 -7.11 -7.89 -4.20
CA ARG A 26 -6.20 -9.05 -4.23
C ARG A 26 -5.05 -8.88 -3.23
N MET A 27 -4.41 -7.72 -3.20
CA MET A 27 -3.29 -7.44 -2.31
C MET A 27 -3.72 -7.43 -0.83
N THR A 28 -4.86 -6.80 -0.50
CA THR A 28 -5.41 -6.84 0.86
C THR A 28 -5.68 -8.29 1.29
N ASN A 29 -6.38 -9.10 0.49
CA ASN A 29 -6.68 -10.49 0.84
C ASN A 29 -5.41 -11.34 0.98
N PHE A 30 -4.42 -11.13 0.10
CA PHE A 30 -3.15 -11.82 0.21
C PHE A 30 -2.42 -11.50 1.52
N LEU A 31 -2.33 -10.23 1.87
CA LEU A 31 -1.66 -9.79 3.11
C LEU A 31 -2.41 -10.27 4.35
N MET A 32 -3.75 -10.25 4.34
CA MET A 32 -4.57 -10.81 5.41
C MET A 32 -4.37 -12.32 5.53
N GLY A 33 -4.44 -13.07 4.43
CA GLY A 33 -4.24 -14.51 4.41
C GLY A 33 -2.84 -14.95 4.85
N LYS A 34 -1.84 -14.09 4.71
CA LYS A 34 -0.48 -14.31 5.21
C LYS A 34 -0.21 -13.73 6.61
N GLY A 35 -1.17 -13.03 7.23
CA GLY A 35 -1.02 -12.41 8.55
C GLY A 35 -0.16 -11.14 8.59
N TYR A 36 0.06 -10.50 7.44
CA TYR A 36 0.87 -9.28 7.29
C TYR A 36 0.05 -7.99 7.24
N TRP A 37 -1.28 -8.06 7.24
CA TRP A 37 -2.12 -6.86 7.18
C TRP A 37 -1.93 -5.91 8.37
N LYS A 38 -1.58 -6.46 9.54
CA LYS A 38 -1.24 -5.69 10.76
C LYS A 38 -0.14 -4.65 10.58
N TYR A 39 0.73 -4.82 9.58
CA TYR A 39 1.81 -3.88 9.27
C TYR A 39 1.34 -2.65 8.48
N ILE A 40 0.14 -2.70 7.90
CA ILE A 40 -0.50 -1.61 7.17
C ILE A 40 -1.52 -0.88 8.08
N GLU A 41 -2.31 -1.63 8.84
CA GLU A 41 -3.30 -1.03 9.76
C GLU A 41 -2.68 -0.47 11.04
N GLY A 42 -1.67 -1.13 11.60
CA GLY A 42 -1.14 -0.80 12.91
C GLY A 42 -0.34 0.51 12.95
N GLU A 43 -0.39 1.19 14.10
CA GLU A 43 0.52 2.29 14.48
C GLU A 43 1.84 1.75 15.03
N ASN A 44 2.46 0.78 14.34
CA ASN A 44 3.72 0.18 14.79
C ASN A 44 4.94 1.01 14.39
N GLU A 45 4.82 2.33 14.38
CA GLU A 45 5.97 3.24 14.33
C GLU A 45 6.87 3.05 15.55
N ASN A 46 6.30 2.62 16.68
CA ASN A 46 7.06 2.28 17.89
C ASN A 46 7.99 1.07 17.72
N ALA A 47 7.66 0.13 16.82
CA ALA A 47 8.55 -0.98 16.49
C ALA A 47 9.72 -0.56 15.59
N LEU A 48 9.74 0.68 15.09
CA LEU A 48 10.86 1.25 14.33
C LEU A 48 11.93 1.85 15.24
N GLN A 49 11.64 2.06 16.53
CA GLN A 49 12.55 2.71 17.47
C GLN A 49 13.15 1.70 18.42
N LEU A 50 14.38 1.26 18.11
CA LEU A 50 15.18 0.45 19.02
C LEU A 50 15.90 1.39 19.99
N PRO A 51 15.51 1.49 21.30
CA PRO A 51 16.09 2.47 22.22
C PRO A 51 17.61 2.36 22.27
N GLU A 52 18.36 3.45 22.14
CA GLU A 52 19.83 3.39 21.98
C GLU A 52 20.59 2.82 23.19
N ARG A 53 20.01 2.90 24.39
CA ARG A 53 20.58 2.38 25.62
C ARG A 53 19.68 1.31 26.23
N ASN A 54 20.28 0.30 26.86
CA ASN A 54 19.61 -0.78 27.60
C ASN A 54 18.64 -1.65 26.78
N ARG A 55 19.01 -1.96 25.53
CA ARG A 55 18.24 -2.90 24.69
C ARG A 55 18.28 -4.29 25.30
N THR A 56 17.11 -4.91 25.44
CA THR A 56 17.01 -6.32 25.80
C THR A 56 17.07 -7.19 24.55
N ALA A 57 17.50 -8.45 24.69
CA ALA A 57 17.51 -9.41 23.58
C ALA A 57 16.11 -9.58 22.95
N ASP A 58 15.05 -9.46 23.75
CA ASP A 58 13.67 -9.54 23.29
C ASP A 58 13.26 -8.33 22.44
N GLN A 59 13.71 -7.12 22.80
CA GLN A 59 13.48 -5.90 22.02
C GLN A 59 14.19 -5.95 20.66
N VAL A 60 15.44 -6.45 20.63
CA VAL A 60 16.21 -6.63 19.38
C VAL A 60 15.51 -7.63 18.47
N ARG A 61 15.10 -8.79 19.02
CA ARG A 61 14.39 -9.82 18.27
C ARG A 61 13.06 -9.30 17.70
N ALA A 62 12.27 -8.59 18.50
CA ALA A 62 11.01 -8.00 18.05
C ALA A 62 11.21 -6.97 16.92
N TYR A 63 12.26 -6.15 17.01
CA TYR A 63 12.63 -5.19 15.96
C TYR A 63 13.04 -5.88 14.66
N GLU A 64 13.86 -6.93 14.75
CA GLU A 64 14.28 -7.70 13.57
C GLU A 64 13.10 -8.41 12.89
N GLU A 65 12.23 -9.07 13.68
CA GLU A 65 11.01 -9.70 13.18
C GLU A 65 10.08 -8.70 12.50
N TRP A 66 9.93 -7.51 13.09
CA TRP A 66 9.16 -6.42 12.50
C TRP A 66 9.76 -5.97 11.15
N ASN A 67 11.06 -5.68 11.12
CA ASN A 67 11.76 -5.25 9.92
C ASN A 67 11.72 -6.29 8.80
N GLN A 68 11.84 -7.58 9.12
CA GLN A 68 11.72 -8.64 8.14
C GLN A 68 10.31 -8.69 7.54
N GLY A 69 9.27 -8.55 8.36
CA GLY A 69 7.88 -8.46 7.89
C GLY A 69 7.65 -7.24 7.01
N ALA A 70 8.13 -6.07 7.44
CA ALA A 70 8.00 -4.83 6.68
C ALA A 70 8.69 -4.91 5.31
N ARG A 71 9.92 -5.44 5.26
CA ARG A 71 10.67 -5.63 4.00
C ARG A 71 9.96 -6.57 3.02
N LYS A 72 9.32 -7.64 3.52
CA LYS A 72 8.52 -8.56 2.67
C LYS A 72 7.35 -7.83 2.02
N ILE A 73 6.62 -7.01 2.78
CA ILE A 73 5.48 -6.26 2.24
C ILE A 73 5.95 -5.21 1.23
N MET A 74 7.02 -4.47 1.53
CA MET A 74 7.61 -3.52 0.59
C MET A 74 8.02 -4.20 -0.72
N TYR A 75 8.62 -5.38 -0.64
CA TYR A 75 8.94 -6.19 -1.82
C TYR A 75 7.68 -6.62 -2.58
N TRP A 76 6.65 -7.11 -1.89
CA TRP A 76 5.40 -7.52 -2.56
C TRP A 76 4.68 -6.35 -3.23
N LEU A 77 4.68 -5.17 -2.61
CA LEU A 77 4.16 -3.96 -3.22
C LEU A 77 4.97 -3.60 -4.47
N SER A 78 6.30 -3.55 -4.39
CA SER A 78 7.14 -3.15 -5.52
C SER A 78 7.02 -4.08 -6.74
N VAL A 79 6.91 -5.40 -6.54
CA VAL A 79 6.75 -6.34 -7.66
C VAL A 79 5.34 -6.36 -8.24
N SER A 80 4.34 -5.91 -7.46
CA SER A 80 2.93 -5.86 -7.88
C SER A 80 2.55 -4.58 -8.62
N ILE A 81 3.48 -3.63 -8.78
CA ILE A 81 3.27 -2.37 -9.48
C ILE A 81 4.17 -2.28 -10.73
N HIS A 82 3.83 -1.39 -11.66
CA HIS A 82 4.72 -1.08 -12.77
C HIS A 82 5.93 -0.26 -12.33
N ASP A 83 7.05 -0.42 -13.02
CA ASP A 83 8.33 0.17 -12.65
C ASP A 83 8.27 1.71 -12.65
N ASN A 84 7.45 2.30 -13.54
CA ASN A 84 7.20 3.75 -13.56
C ASN A 84 6.47 4.27 -12.32
N MET A 85 5.87 3.40 -11.51
CA MET A 85 5.19 3.74 -10.26
C MET A 85 6.10 3.62 -9.03
N ILE A 86 7.28 3.02 -9.17
CA ILE A 86 8.23 2.81 -8.05
C ILE A 86 8.63 4.15 -7.43
N GLY A 87 8.76 5.20 -8.24
CA GLY A 87 9.10 6.54 -7.77
C GLY A 87 8.13 7.09 -6.70
N HIS A 88 6.89 6.61 -6.65
CA HIS A 88 5.89 7.03 -5.65
C HIS A 88 6.02 6.32 -4.30
N ILE A 89 6.75 5.19 -4.23
CA ILE A 89 6.90 4.40 -3.01
C ILE A 89 8.35 4.20 -2.57
N GLN A 90 9.34 4.59 -3.38
CA GLN A 90 10.76 4.37 -3.10
C GLN A 90 11.24 5.06 -1.81
N ASP A 91 10.66 6.21 -1.48
CA ASP A 91 11.01 7.01 -0.30
C ASP A 91 10.18 6.63 0.94
N ALA A 92 9.24 5.69 0.79
CA ALA A 92 8.42 5.21 1.90
C ALA A 92 9.29 4.43 2.88
N LYS A 93 9.25 4.84 4.15
CA LYS A 93 9.99 4.20 5.25
C LYS A 93 9.23 3.04 5.84
N THR A 94 7.92 3.00 5.64
CA THR A 94 7.04 1.96 6.18
C THR A 94 6.14 1.35 5.10
N PRO A 95 5.71 0.08 5.28
CA PRO A 95 4.72 -0.54 4.40
C PRO A 95 3.41 0.24 4.33
N LYS A 96 3.00 0.86 5.44
CA LYS A 96 1.80 1.70 5.54
C LYS A 96 1.93 2.95 4.66
N GLU A 97 3.07 3.65 4.71
CA GLU A 97 3.33 4.80 3.85
C GLU A 97 3.30 4.42 2.37
N ALA A 98 3.98 3.33 1.99
CA ALA A 98 3.99 2.85 0.61
C ALA A 98 2.57 2.50 0.12
N TRP A 99 1.81 1.76 0.93
CA TRP A 99 0.42 1.41 0.64
C TRP A 99 -0.46 2.66 0.47
N ASN A 100 -0.40 3.59 1.42
CA ASN A 100 -1.19 4.82 1.39
C ASN A 100 -0.85 5.68 0.19
N SER A 101 0.43 5.82 -0.17
CA SER A 101 0.87 6.55 -1.37
C SER A 101 0.19 6.00 -2.62
N LEU A 102 0.18 4.67 -2.80
CA LEU A 102 -0.50 4.02 -3.92
C LEU A 102 -2.02 4.26 -3.88
N VAL A 103 -2.65 4.07 -2.72
CA VAL A 103 -4.11 4.27 -2.57
C VAL A 103 -4.50 5.72 -2.89
N THR A 104 -3.82 6.69 -2.28
CA THR A 104 -4.07 8.12 -2.51
C THR A 104 -3.85 8.52 -3.96
N LEU A 105 -2.81 8.00 -4.62
CA LEU A 105 -2.54 8.29 -6.03
C LEU A 105 -3.71 7.87 -6.92
N TYR A 106 -4.23 6.65 -6.75
CA TYR A 106 -5.30 6.14 -7.60
C TYR A 106 -6.69 6.69 -7.24
N GLU A 107 -6.96 6.98 -5.96
CA GLU A 107 -8.17 7.70 -5.54
C GLU A 107 -8.17 9.15 -6.07
N THR A 108 -7.01 9.82 -6.06
CA THR A 108 -6.86 11.17 -6.63
C THR A 108 -7.05 11.15 -8.15
N ILE A 109 -6.47 10.18 -8.86
CA ILE A 109 -6.67 10.03 -10.31
C ILE A 109 -8.14 9.80 -10.64
N ALA A 110 -8.86 8.98 -9.86
CA ALA A 110 -10.30 8.78 -10.02
C ALA A 110 -11.07 10.10 -9.85
N THR A 111 -10.81 10.86 -8.79
CA THR A 111 -11.49 12.16 -8.55
C THR A 111 -11.12 13.24 -9.57
N CYS A 112 -9.89 13.26 -10.09
CA CYS A 112 -9.48 14.17 -11.16
C CYS A 112 -10.16 13.83 -12.49
N ARG A 113 -10.36 12.55 -12.81
CA ARG A 113 -11.12 12.14 -14.01
C ARG A 113 -12.56 12.65 -13.98
N PHE A 114 -13.22 12.63 -12.82
CA PHE A 114 -14.57 13.21 -12.68
C PHE A 114 -14.57 14.73 -12.85
N ARG A 115 -13.56 15.43 -12.32
CA ARG A 115 -13.48 16.90 -12.38
C ARG A 115 -13.03 17.45 -13.74
N CYS A 116 -12.11 16.77 -14.44
CA CYS A 116 -11.72 17.16 -15.81
C CYS A 116 -12.74 16.72 -16.88
N GLY A 117 -13.58 15.72 -16.60
CA GLY A 117 -14.66 15.28 -17.49
C GLY A 117 -15.94 16.10 -17.41
N SER A 118 -16.09 16.99 -16.41
CA SER A 118 -17.27 17.83 -16.21
C SER A 118 -17.01 19.30 -16.59
N GLY A 119 -16.40 19.50 -17.76
CA GLY A 119 -16.55 20.76 -18.49
C GLY A 119 -17.97 20.86 -19.06
N LYS A 120 -18.85 21.56 -18.33
CA LYS A 120 -20.30 21.85 -18.55
C LYS A 120 -21.25 20.92 -17.80
N ALA A 121 -21.65 21.33 -16.58
CA ALA A 121 -23.04 21.38 -16.11
C ALA A 121 -23.11 21.60 -14.58
N TYR A 122 -22.63 22.74 -14.08
CA TYR A 122 -23.03 23.20 -12.73
C TYR A 122 -23.26 24.71 -12.75
N HIS A 123 -24.16 25.14 -13.63
CA HIS A 123 -25.00 26.30 -13.41
C HIS A 123 -26.41 25.88 -13.82
N TYR A 124 -27.42 26.27 -13.03
CA TYR A 124 -28.78 25.72 -12.96
C TYR A 124 -28.90 24.49 -12.05
N LEU A 125 -29.05 24.74 -10.75
CA LEU A 125 -30.23 24.36 -9.95
C LEU A 125 -30.06 24.85 -8.49
N GLN A 126 -29.90 26.18 -8.34
CA GLN A 126 -30.21 26.89 -7.08
C GLN A 126 -31.02 28.16 -7.38
N ARG A 127 -32.08 28.01 -8.17
CA ARG A 127 -33.15 29.00 -8.24
C ARG A 127 -34.41 28.27 -8.68
N TYR A 128 -35.42 28.26 -7.80
CA TYR A 128 -36.77 27.67 -7.94
C TYR A 128 -36.93 26.19 -7.53
N SER A 129 -37.05 25.94 -6.22
CA SER A 129 -38.32 25.58 -5.56
C SER A 129 -38.12 25.53 -4.05
#